data_AF-A0A4V4HB27-F1
#
_entry.id   AF-A0A4V4HB27-F1
#
_cell.length_a   1.000
_cell.length_b   1.000
_cell.length_c   1.000
_cell.angle_alpha   90.00
_cell.angle_beta   90.00
_cell.angle_gamma   90.00
#
_symmetry.space_group_name_H-M   'P 1'
#
loop_
_entity.id
_entity.type
_entity.pdbx_description
1 polymer ?
#
loop_
_entity_poly.entity_id
_entity_poly.type
_entity_poly.pdbx_seq_one_letter_code
_entity_poly.pdbx_strand_id
1 'polypeptide(L)'
;MIGCGFLLRISKALSKAKHNASPFGGINIIFAGDFAQLPPVSDPRLFSQIKTKVDSERGQNSAFGKLLWFAIDTVVVLTEVMRQSGVSNLRFVGLLSRLRTDIDWTNPSWQKAPVIVAEN
;
A
#
# COMPACT_ATOMS: atom_id res chain seq x y z
N MET A 1 3.69 -4.74 -5.64
CA MET A 1 3.40 -4.30 -4.26
C MET A 1 4.19 -5.13 -3.25
N ILE A 2 4.49 -4.57 -2.07
CA ILE A 2 5.17 -5.27 -0.96
C ILE A 2 4.13 -6.02 -0.12
N GLY A 3 4.37 -7.29 0.17
CA GLY A 3 3.59 -8.08 1.11
C GLY A 3 4.36 -8.39 2.40
N CYS A 4 3.67 -8.98 3.38
CA CYS A 4 4.23 -9.26 4.69
C CYS A 4 5.44 -10.19 4.64
N GLY A 5 5.37 -11.28 3.85
CA GLY A 5 6.46 -12.24 3.73
C GLY A 5 7.69 -11.61 3.10
N PHE A 6 7.50 -10.79 2.07
CA PHE A 6 8.61 -10.08 1.44
C PHE A 6 9.26 -9.06 2.39
N LEU A 7 8.46 -8.29 3.14
CA LEU A 7 8.99 -7.32 4.11
C LEU A 7 9.82 -8.00 5.21
N LEU A 8 9.35 -9.14 5.72
CA LEU A 8 10.10 -9.91 6.71
C LEU A 8 11.44 -10.40 6.14
N ARG A 9 11.47 -10.84 4.89
CA ARG A 9 12.72 -11.27 4.23
C ARG A 9 13.73 -10.12 4.13
N ILE A 10 13.27 -8.92 3.79
CA ILE A 10 14.11 -7.71 3.79
C ILE A 10 14.68 -7.46 5.18
N SER A 11 13.84 -7.44 6.22
CA SER A 11 14.30 -7.23 7.59
C SER A 11 15.32 -8.27 8.02
N LYS A 12 15.05 -9.57 7.79
CA LYS A 12 15.98 -10.67 8.14
C LYS A 12 17.32 -10.53 7.42
N ALA A 13 17.30 -10.18 6.12
CA ALA A 13 18.51 -9.99 5.34
C ALA A 13 19.37 -8.83 5.88
N LEU A 14 18.73 -7.70 6.19
CA LEU A 14 19.41 -6.53 6.76
C LEU A 14 19.94 -6.81 8.17
N SER A 15 19.15 -7.44 9.03
CA SER A 15 19.58 -7.83 10.38
C SER A 15 20.81 -8.74 10.32
N LYS A 16 20.82 -9.71 9.40
CA LYS A 16 22.00 -10.57 9.17
C LYS A 16 23.20 -9.79 8.69
N ALA A 17 23.04 -8.93 7.68
CA ALA A 17 24.14 -8.15 7.10
C ALA A 17 24.74 -7.12 8.09
N LYS A 18 23.90 -6.56 8.96
CA LYS A 18 24.31 -5.56 9.95
C LYS A 18 24.74 -6.16 11.29
N HIS A 19 24.64 -7.49 11.45
CA HIS A 19 24.81 -8.17 12.73
C HIS A 19 24.00 -7.52 13.86
N ASN A 20 22.78 -7.08 13.54
CA ASN A 20 21.89 -6.35 14.45
C ASN A 20 20.48 -6.96 14.39
N ALA A 21 19.99 -7.44 15.53
CA ALA A 21 18.69 -8.09 15.63
C ALA A 21 17.49 -7.11 15.62
N SER A 22 17.75 -5.80 15.69
CA SER A 22 16.72 -4.77 15.57
C SER A 22 15.99 -4.90 14.22
N PRO A 23 14.71 -4.44 14.13
CA PRO A 23 13.99 -4.34 12.86
C PRO A 23 14.87 -3.73 11.77
N PHE A 24 14.90 -4.36 10.60
CA PHE A 24 15.71 -3.93 9.44
C PHE A 24 17.21 -3.77 9.73
N GLY A 25 17.75 -4.46 10.74
CA GLY A 25 19.15 -4.30 11.13
C GLY A 25 19.50 -2.92 11.70
N GLY A 26 18.49 -2.21 12.22
CA GLY A 26 18.65 -0.88 12.81
C GLY A 26 18.87 0.25 11.81
N ILE A 27 18.52 0.04 10.54
CA ILE A 27 18.57 1.10 9.53
C ILE A 27 17.23 1.84 9.45
N ASN A 28 17.29 3.12 9.08
CA ASN A 28 16.10 3.90 8.78
C ASN A 28 15.46 3.40 7.49
N ILE A 29 14.15 3.14 7.52
CA ILE A 29 13.36 2.70 6.37
C ILE A 29 12.30 3.75 6.04
N ILE A 30 12.25 4.13 4.77
CA ILE A 30 11.19 4.98 4.22
C ILE A 30 10.34 4.13 3.28
N PHE A 31 9.06 3.99 3.61
CA PHE A 31 8.07 3.43 2.69
C PHE A 31 7.43 4.55 1.88
N ALA A 32 7.43 4.42 0.56
CA ALA A 32 6.74 5.32 -0.34
C ALA A 32 5.88 4.50 -1.30
N GLY A 33 4.61 4.88 -1.44
CA GLY A 33 3.69 4.17 -2.30
C GLY A 33 2.24 4.52 -2.02
N ASP A 34 1.36 3.71 -2.60
CA ASP A 34 -0.07 3.95 -2.61
C ASP A 34 -0.83 2.63 -2.42
N PHE A 35 -1.69 2.57 -1.40
CA PHE A 35 -2.49 1.39 -1.07
C PHE A 35 -3.68 1.13 -2.00
N ALA A 36 -4.07 2.10 -2.83
CA ALA A 36 -5.08 1.92 -3.87
C ALA A 36 -4.53 1.19 -5.11
N GLN A 37 -3.23 0.88 -5.16
CA GLN A 37 -2.62 0.10 -6.23
C GLN A 37 -2.88 -1.41 -6.10
N LEU A 38 -2.46 -2.15 -7.13
CA LEU A 38 -2.64 -3.60 -7.24
C LEU A 38 -1.94 -4.35 -6.10
N PRO A 39 -2.65 -5.24 -5.37
CA PRO A 39 -2.10 -6.00 -4.24
C PRO A 39 -0.78 -6.72 -4.56
N PRO A 40 0.00 -7.09 -3.53
CA PRO A 40 1.06 -8.07 -3.71
C PRO A 40 0.46 -9.40 -4.19
N VAL A 41 1.14 -10.04 -5.15
CA VAL A 41 0.73 -11.33 -5.70
C VAL A 41 1.12 -12.42 -4.71
N SER A 42 0.17 -13.26 -4.30
CA SER A 42 0.39 -14.44 -3.44
C SER A 42 1.04 -14.17 -2.07
N ASP A 43 1.03 -12.93 -1.59
CA ASP A 43 1.57 -12.52 -0.28
C ASP A 43 0.53 -11.64 0.44
N PRO A 44 0.32 -11.72 1.76
CA PRO A 44 -0.64 -10.84 2.43
C PRO A 44 -0.27 -9.36 2.35
N ARG A 45 -1.28 -8.49 2.19
CA ARG A 45 -1.13 -7.03 2.22
C ARG A 45 -0.69 -6.56 3.62
N LEU A 46 0.24 -5.60 3.67
CA LEU A 46 0.73 -5.01 4.92
C LEU A 46 -0.42 -4.44 5.79
N PHE A 47 -1.32 -3.67 5.17
CA PHE A 47 -2.45 -2.98 5.79
C PHE A 47 -3.73 -3.81 5.89
N SER A 48 -3.67 -5.13 5.72
CA SER A 48 -4.85 -5.99 5.95
C SER A 48 -5.16 -6.14 7.44
N GLN A 49 -6.17 -6.93 7.83
CA GLN A 49 -6.34 -7.38 9.23
C GLN A 49 -5.35 -8.51 9.59
N ILE A 50 -4.89 -8.59 10.84
CA ILE A 50 -4.09 -9.73 11.30
C ILE A 50 -5.03 -10.93 11.39
N LYS A 51 -4.71 -12.02 10.69
CA LYS A 51 -5.41 -13.30 10.89
C LYS A 51 -4.89 -13.94 12.17
N THR A 52 -5.79 -14.41 13.02
CA THR A 52 -5.45 -15.03 14.32
C THR A 52 -4.81 -16.42 14.20
N LYS A 53 -4.93 -17.08 13.04
CA LYS A 53 -4.30 -18.39 12.80
C LYS A 53 -2.84 -18.21 12.34
N VAL A 54 -1.91 -18.53 13.24
CA VAL A 54 -0.44 -18.57 13.03
C VAL A 54 0.11 -19.99 13.19
N ASP A 55 -0.71 -20.99 12.87
CA ASP A 55 -0.43 -22.42 12.96
C ASP A 55 0.58 -22.93 11.92
N SER A 56 0.87 -22.13 10.89
CA SER A 56 1.84 -22.44 9.84
C SER A 56 3.00 -21.45 9.82
N GLU A 57 4.16 -21.88 9.32
CA GLU A 57 5.31 -21.00 9.10
C GLU A 57 4.94 -19.78 8.24
N ARG A 58 4.12 -19.99 7.20
CA ARG A 58 3.61 -18.90 6.35
C ARG A 58 2.76 -17.92 7.15
N GLY A 59 1.92 -18.41 8.06
CA GLY A 59 1.12 -17.60 8.98
C GLY A 59 2.00 -16.78 9.92
N GLN A 60 3.00 -17.40 10.54
CA GLN A 60 3.97 -16.74 11.43
C GLN A 60 4.78 -15.67 10.70
N ASN A 61 5.33 -16.00 9.52
CA ASN A 61 6.07 -15.06 8.70
C ASN A 61 5.21 -13.86 8.28
N SER A 62 3.93 -14.10 7.96
CA SER A 62 2.99 -13.01 7.66
C SER A 62 2.71 -12.14 8.89
N ALA A 63 2.60 -12.72 10.08
CA ALA A 63 2.41 -11.99 11.33
C ALA A 63 3.64 -11.13 11.67
N PHE A 64 4.86 -11.69 11.58
CA PHE A 64 6.08 -10.92 11.81
C PHE A 64 6.27 -9.78 10.80
N GLY A 65 6.00 -10.02 9.52
CA GLY A 65 6.00 -8.97 8.51
C GLY A 65 5.02 -7.84 8.83
N LYS A 66 3.88 -8.17 9.45
CA LYS A 66 2.90 -7.19 9.89
C LYS A 66 3.35 -6.39 11.10
N LEU A 67 3.99 -7.03 12.07
CA LEU A 67 4.56 -6.35 13.23
C LEU A 67 5.63 -5.34 12.80
N LEU A 68 6.44 -5.68 11.78
CA LEU A 68 7.37 -4.71 11.17
C LEU A 68 6.64 -3.52 10.55
N TRP A 69 5.50 -3.73 9.90
CA TRP A 69 4.67 -2.64 9.36
C TRP A 69 4.07 -1.77 10.47
N PHE A 70 3.62 -2.37 11.57
CA PHE A 70 3.07 -1.64 12.73
C PHE A 70 4.13 -0.93 13.58
N ALA A 71 5.41 -1.22 13.37
CA ALA A 71 6.50 -0.46 14.00
C ALA A 71 6.72 0.92 13.37
N ILE A 72 6.05 1.23 12.26
CA ILE A 72 6.10 2.56 11.65
C ILE A 72 5.23 3.51 12.47
N ASP A 73 5.82 4.60 12.94
CA ASP A 73 5.17 5.61 13.79
C ASP A 73 4.85 6.91 13.04
N THR A 74 5.45 7.10 11.87
CA THR A 74 5.39 8.36 11.11
C THR A 74 4.77 8.13 9.75
N VAL A 75 3.71 8.89 9.44
CA VAL A 75 3.01 8.84 8.15
C VAL A 75 2.96 10.24 7.57
N VAL A 76 3.39 10.37 6.31
CA VAL A 76 3.29 11.61 5.53
C VAL A 76 2.36 11.35 4.35
N VAL A 77 1.32 12.17 4.22
CA VAL A 77 0.36 12.08 3.11
C VAL A 77 0.59 13.24 2.15
N LEU A 78 0.94 12.93 0.91
CA LEU A 78 1.02 13.92 -0.17
C LEU A 78 -0.37 14.15 -0.75
N THR A 79 -0.80 15.41 -0.85
CA THR A 79 -2.16 15.80 -1.26
C THR A 79 -2.24 16.37 -2.67
N GLU A 80 -1.11 16.76 -3.27
CA GLU A 80 -1.06 17.38 -4.59
C GLU A 80 -0.80 16.34 -5.69
N VAL A 81 -1.67 16.31 -6.71
CA VAL A 81 -1.54 15.41 -7.87
C VAL A 81 -0.77 16.11 -8.99
N MET A 82 0.51 15.77 -9.14
CA MET A 82 1.39 16.40 -10.15
C MET A 82 1.25 15.80 -11.55
N ARG A 83 0.81 14.54 -11.68
CA ARG A 83 0.80 13.82 -12.97
C ARG A 83 -0.22 14.40 -13.95
N GLN A 84 -1.43 14.70 -13.46
CA GLN A 84 -2.50 15.32 -14.24
C GLN A 84 -2.73 16.75 -13.76
N SER A 85 -1.66 17.55 -13.71
CA SER A 85 -1.71 18.94 -13.28
C SER A 85 -2.44 19.83 -14.28
N GLY A 86 -2.79 21.04 -13.85
CA GLY A 86 -3.41 22.06 -14.69
C GLY A 86 -4.94 22.09 -14.62
N VAL A 87 -5.50 23.27 -14.89
CA VAL A 87 -6.94 23.55 -14.73
C VAL A 87 -7.81 22.65 -15.62
N SER A 88 -7.32 22.30 -16.82
CA SER A 88 -8.01 21.42 -17.76
C SER A 88 -8.22 20.00 -17.21
N ASN A 89 -7.38 19.54 -16.30
CA ASN A 89 -7.40 18.18 -15.75
C ASN A 89 -8.15 18.05 -14.42
N LEU A 90 -8.65 19.15 -13.84
CA LEU A 90 -9.29 19.14 -12.51
C LEU A 90 -10.46 18.15 -12.42
N ARG A 91 -11.26 18.03 -13.48
CA ARG A 91 -12.37 17.06 -13.54
C ARG A 91 -11.87 15.62 -13.51
N PHE A 92 -10.77 15.33 -14.20
CA PHE A 92 -10.18 14.00 -14.25
C PHE A 92 -9.51 13.63 -12.92
N VAL A 93 -8.76 14.56 -12.31
CA VAL A 93 -8.19 14.38 -10.96
C VAL A 93 -9.32 14.09 -9.95
N GLY A 94 -10.39 14.89 -9.98
CA GLY A 94 -11.55 14.66 -9.12
C GLY A 94 -12.22 13.30 -9.34
N LEU A 95 -12.28 12.80 -10.58
CA LEU A 95 -12.78 11.46 -10.89
C LEU A 95 -11.88 10.37 -10.27
N LEU A 96 -10.58 10.46 -10.46
CA LEU A 96 -9.61 9.49 -9.92
C LEU A 96 -9.63 9.48 -8.39
N SER A 97 -9.75 10.64 -7.76
CA SER A 97 -9.86 10.75 -6.29
C SER A 97 -11.11 10.06 -5.74
N ARG A 98 -12.24 10.12 -6.45
CA ARG A 98 -13.44 9.36 -6.07
C ARG A 98 -13.24 7.85 -6.27
N LEU A 99 -12.71 7.45 -7.43
CA LEU A 99 -12.43 6.04 -7.74
C LEU A 99 -11.52 5.37 -6.70
N ARG A 100 -10.61 6.16 -6.11
CA ARG A 100 -9.69 5.72 -5.07
C ARG A 100 -10.36 5.37 -3.74
N THR A 101 -11.40 6.08 -3.33
CA THR A 101 -11.86 6.12 -1.93
C THR A 101 -13.26 5.55 -1.72
N ASP A 102 -14.16 5.69 -2.69
CA ASP A 102 -15.54 5.23 -2.58
C ASP A 102 -16.09 4.83 -3.93
N ILE A 103 -16.35 3.54 -4.09
CA ILE A 103 -17.11 3.03 -5.21
C ILE A 103 -18.56 2.83 -4.75
N ASP A 104 -19.19 3.92 -4.32
CA ASP A 104 -20.66 3.96 -4.23
C ASP A 104 -21.19 4.27 -5.63
N TRP A 105 -21.39 3.22 -6.43
CA TRP A 105 -21.92 3.33 -7.79
C TRP A 105 -23.31 3.98 -7.86
N THR A 106 -24.03 4.08 -6.74
CA THR A 106 -25.36 4.69 -6.67
C THR A 106 -25.31 6.22 -6.57
N ASN A 107 -24.13 6.78 -6.27
CA ASN A 107 -23.96 8.23 -6.16
C ASN A 107 -24.17 8.91 -7.53
N PRO A 108 -25.09 9.90 -7.65
CA PRO A 108 -25.38 10.59 -8.92
C PRO A 108 -24.17 11.26 -9.58
N SER A 109 -23.10 11.54 -8.81
CA SER A 109 -21.85 12.07 -9.37
C SER A 109 -21.16 11.13 -10.36
N TRP A 110 -21.48 9.83 -10.34
CA TRP A 110 -20.99 8.83 -11.32
C TRP A 110 -21.73 8.89 -12.66
N GLN A 111 -22.99 9.33 -12.70
CA GLN A 111 -23.74 9.46 -13.95
C GLN A 111 -23.16 10.51 -14.89
N LYS A 112 -22.44 11.49 -14.33
CA LYS A 112 -21.74 12.55 -15.08
C LYS A 112 -20.23 12.28 -15.19
N ALA A 113 -19.76 11.12 -14.75
CA ALA A 113 -18.36 10.75 -14.92
C ALA A 113 -18.07 10.57 -16.42
N PRO A 114 -16.96 11.15 -16.94
CA PRO A 114 -16.58 10.92 -18.32
C PRO A 114 -16.33 9.42 -18.52
N VAL A 115 -16.94 8.85 -19.56
CA VAL A 115 -16.66 7.49 -19.99
C VAL A 115 -15.22 7.48 -20.49
N ILE A 116 -14.34 6.76 -19.80
CA ILE A 116 -13.00 6.48 -20.31
C ILE A 116 -13.17 5.39 -21.36
N VAL A 117 -13.65 5.78 -22.54
CA VAL A 117 -13.61 4.91 -23.71
C VAL A 117 -12.15 4.86 -24.15
N ALA A 118 -11.57 3.66 -24.14
CA ALA A 118 -10.37 3.41 -24.89
C ALA A 118 -10.79 3.45 -26.36
N GLU A 119 -10.72 4.62 -26.99
CA GLU A 119 -10.68 4.68 -28.46
C GLU A 119 -9.32 4.11 -28.88
N ASN A 120 -9.31 2.78 -29.06
CA ASN A 120 -8.38 2.05 -29.91
C ASN A 120 -9.20 1.25 -30.91
#